data_AF-A0A933TKF5-F1
#
_entry.id   AF-A0A933TKF5-F1
#
_cell.length_a   1.000
_cell.length_b   1.000
_cell.length_c   1.000
_cell.angle_alpha   90.00
_cell.angle_beta   90.00
_cell.angle_gamma   90.00
#
_symmetry.space_group_name_H-M   'P 1'
#
loop_
_entity.id
_entity.type
_entity.pdbx_description
1 polymer ?
#
loop_
_entity_poly.entity_id
_entity_poly.type
_entity_poly.pdbx_seq_one_letter_code
_entity_poly.pdbx_strand_id
1 'polypeptide(L)'
;MAVCDVHFHKATRFERMRPWLIQFGAIAAVAGIAAVTRFRDLGLRTFQGDETVYSLIAAQVSRGDGWEQSTVVHGPVQFFASAAAFRMLGTSDLSARLMPAIFGVLLTMLPLLFARHIGRAGAIVAALLLAVSPVMMYYSRFAGPDIYLAFFTLATAMLLWRYLAAPDRSYLYLMAVTLAFAAVTSEMALAVIGIFAAYLHYRVAGEMIEQARAGAGAPEQPVTHYERLGVARDAQTREIRAAYKAMLGPRGKAVDRDAVTNAFQVLTTANRREAYDRKLAQREMAAAERTETASLGLAARVLLAVTAGLLALAWPFAGRIRRRQSLTRLPDAANPLIVITMLALPFYGPLAERLPFVGDRGFEGQTMVYFVGGTTKTPGGELPVMLVTLGVLFAASMIIGLAWKWHAWVVCWALFYGIVITMFTGFFTDKGSMWTGIWGTLDYWSRPDANVIDGPPYFYAMILPAYELVPIAIATLGVAMLAVRGGWRNRIVTAIGCVALAGVIAAPAWLSPVAQHRTLLALVV
;
A
#
# COMPACT_ATOMS: atom_id res chain seq x y z
N MET A 1 10.21 -3.61 18.31
CA MET A 1 9.12 -3.43 17.35
C MET A 1 8.90 -4.75 16.65
N ALA A 2 8.25 -5.69 17.32
CA ALA A 2 7.98 -6.99 16.73
C ALA A 2 7.26 -6.83 15.40
N VAL A 3 7.78 -7.49 14.38
CA VAL A 3 7.17 -7.73 13.08
C VAL A 3 5.63 -7.70 13.17
N CYS A 4 4.98 -6.92 12.31
CA CYS A 4 3.65 -7.30 11.83
C CYS A 4 3.84 -8.62 11.10
N ASP A 5 3.96 -9.71 11.84
CA ASP A 5 3.95 -11.05 11.31
C ASP A 5 2.54 -11.22 10.77
N VAL A 6 2.40 -11.04 9.46
CA VAL A 6 1.27 -11.58 8.73
C VAL A 6 1.32 -13.08 9.02
N HIS A 7 0.50 -13.52 9.97
CA HIS A 7 0.46 -14.91 10.38
C HIS A 7 -0.04 -15.71 9.19
N PHE A 8 0.89 -16.38 8.50
CA PHE A 8 0.56 -17.31 7.44
C PHE A 8 -0.40 -18.36 8.01
N HIS A 9 -1.53 -18.52 7.34
CA HIS A 9 -2.61 -19.37 7.81
C HIS A 9 -2.10 -20.82 7.94
N LYS A 10 -2.07 -21.36 9.17
CA LYS A 10 -1.91 -22.81 9.36
C LYS A 10 -3.18 -23.48 8.88
N ALA A 11 -3.05 -24.41 7.93
CA ALA A 11 -4.18 -25.05 7.27
C ALA A 11 -5.24 -25.55 8.27
N THR A 12 -6.44 -24.99 8.20
CA THR A 12 -7.55 -25.35 9.08
C THR A 12 -8.00 -26.79 8.82
N ARG A 13 -8.73 -27.39 9.76
CA ARG A 13 -9.34 -28.74 9.59
C ARG A 13 -10.22 -28.82 8.33
N PHE A 14 -10.82 -27.69 7.94
CA PHE A 14 -11.65 -27.53 6.74
C PHE A 14 -10.85 -27.48 5.43
N GLU A 15 -9.60 -27.01 5.46
CA GLU A 15 -8.72 -26.96 4.28
C GLU A 15 -8.05 -28.31 3.97
N ARG A 16 -7.98 -29.20 4.96
CA ARG A 16 -7.44 -30.57 4.83
C ARG A 16 -8.42 -31.58 4.25
N MET A 17 -9.72 -31.28 4.26
CA MET A 17 -10.78 -32.18 3.81
C MET A 17 -11.76 -31.44 2.88
N ARG A 18 -11.48 -31.35 1.57
CA ARG A 18 -12.51 -31.07 0.55
C ARG A 18 -12.05 -31.49 -0.86
N PRO A 19 -12.97 -32.00 -1.71
CA PRO A 19 -12.69 -32.29 -3.11
C PRO A 19 -12.55 -30.99 -3.91
N TRP A 20 -11.52 -30.92 -4.75
CA TRP A 20 -11.17 -29.80 -5.63
C TRP A 20 -12.38 -29.21 -6.40
N LEU A 21 -13.38 -30.05 -6.70
CA LEU A 21 -14.63 -29.69 -7.37
C LEU A 21 -15.40 -28.55 -6.69
N ILE A 22 -15.51 -28.53 -5.36
CA ILE A 22 -16.31 -27.49 -4.67
C ILE A 22 -15.57 -26.15 -4.65
N GLN A 23 -14.23 -26.18 -4.64
CA GLN A 23 -13.43 -24.95 -4.74
C GLN A 23 -13.49 -24.39 -6.16
N PHE A 24 -13.35 -25.26 -7.16
CA PHE A 24 -13.48 -24.87 -8.56
C PHE A 24 -14.88 -24.32 -8.85
N GLY A 25 -15.93 -24.99 -8.36
CA GLY A 25 -17.31 -24.52 -8.46
C GLY A 25 -17.52 -23.15 -7.80
N ALA A 26 -16.92 -22.90 -6.63
CA ALA A 26 -17.00 -21.59 -5.98
C ALA A 26 -16.28 -20.51 -6.79
N ILE A 27 -15.08 -20.78 -7.30
CA ILE A 27 -14.33 -19.84 -8.15
C ILE A 27 -15.11 -19.52 -9.42
N ALA A 28 -15.62 -20.56 -10.09
CA ALA A 28 -16.45 -20.41 -11.29
C ALA A 28 -17.73 -19.61 -11.01
N ALA A 29 -18.37 -19.83 -9.85
CA ALA A 29 -19.53 -19.06 -9.43
C ALA A 29 -19.20 -17.59 -9.22
N VAL A 30 -18.09 -17.25 -8.54
CA VAL A 30 -17.69 -15.84 -8.35
C VAL A 30 -17.34 -15.19 -9.70
N ALA A 31 -16.62 -15.88 -10.57
CA ALA A 31 -16.33 -15.39 -11.93
C ALA A 31 -17.62 -15.14 -12.73
N GLY A 32 -18.59 -16.07 -12.65
CA GLY A 32 -19.90 -15.93 -13.27
C GLY A 32 -20.70 -14.75 -12.72
N ILE A 33 -20.74 -14.56 -11.41
CA ILE A 33 -21.39 -13.41 -10.75
C ILE A 33 -20.73 -12.10 -11.21
N ALA A 34 -19.40 -12.04 -11.18
CA ALA A 34 -18.65 -10.86 -11.61
C ALA A 34 -18.92 -10.53 -13.08
N ALA A 35 -18.94 -11.53 -13.96
CA ALA A 35 -19.24 -11.36 -15.38
C ALA A 35 -20.68 -10.87 -15.60
N VAL A 36 -21.67 -11.55 -15.01
CA VAL A 36 -23.09 -11.17 -15.17
C VAL A 36 -23.34 -9.74 -14.68
N THR A 37 -22.84 -9.38 -13.50
CA THR A 37 -23.04 -8.03 -12.94
C THR A 37 -22.39 -6.93 -13.78
N ARG A 38 -21.32 -7.23 -14.53
CA ARG A 38 -20.57 -6.25 -15.32
C ARG A 38 -21.00 -6.19 -16.79
N PHE A 39 -21.38 -7.31 -17.40
CA PHE A 39 -21.71 -7.34 -18.83
C PHE A 39 -23.21 -7.26 -19.13
N ARG A 40 -24.08 -7.63 -18.18
CA ARG A 40 -25.53 -7.55 -18.40
C ARG A 40 -25.96 -6.10 -18.65
N ASP A 41 -26.66 -5.85 -19.75
CA ASP A 41 -27.20 -4.53 -20.11
C ASP A 41 -26.15 -3.40 -20.10
N LEU A 42 -24.90 -3.72 -20.45
CA LEU A 42 -23.76 -2.80 -20.31
C LEU A 42 -23.88 -1.56 -21.22
N GLY A 43 -24.49 -1.71 -22.39
CA GLY A 43 -24.75 -0.61 -23.33
C GLY A 43 -26.08 0.13 -23.10
N LEU A 44 -26.88 -0.24 -22.09
CA LEU A 44 -28.26 0.28 -21.95
C LEU A 44 -28.31 1.71 -21.40
N ARG A 45 -27.34 2.09 -20.55
CA ARG A 45 -27.32 3.39 -19.88
C ARG A 45 -26.68 4.46 -20.78
N THR A 46 -27.29 5.63 -20.87
CA THR A 46 -26.70 6.80 -21.54
C THR A 46 -25.37 7.22 -20.88
N PHE A 47 -24.47 7.82 -21.65
CA PHE A 47 -23.23 8.35 -21.08
C PHE A 47 -23.50 9.43 -20.03
N GLN A 48 -22.71 9.37 -18.97
CA GLN A 48 -22.54 10.47 -18.03
C GLN A 48 -21.43 11.40 -18.54
N GLY A 49 -21.36 12.63 -18.02
CA GLY A 49 -20.45 13.70 -18.47
C GLY A 49 -19.10 13.22 -18.99
N ASP A 50 -18.26 12.67 -18.11
CA ASP A 50 -16.89 12.26 -18.47
C ASP A 50 -16.84 11.06 -19.44
N GLU A 51 -17.79 10.11 -19.38
CA GLU A 51 -17.83 8.99 -20.33
C GLU A 51 -17.95 9.47 -21.77
N THR A 52 -18.65 10.58 -21.99
CA THR A 52 -18.82 11.17 -23.32
C THR A 52 -17.48 11.64 -23.86
N VAL A 53 -16.72 12.35 -23.04
CA VAL A 53 -15.38 12.86 -23.38
C VAL A 53 -14.44 11.70 -23.67
N TYR A 54 -14.37 10.72 -22.76
CA TYR A 54 -13.45 9.60 -22.89
C TYR A 54 -13.76 8.73 -24.11
N SER A 55 -15.05 8.46 -24.35
CA SER A 55 -15.51 7.68 -25.49
C SER A 55 -15.31 8.41 -26.82
N LEU A 56 -15.48 9.73 -26.86
CA LEU A 56 -15.24 10.54 -28.06
C LEU A 56 -13.77 10.50 -28.46
N ILE A 57 -12.85 10.72 -27.50
CA ILE A 57 -11.41 10.67 -27.74
C ILE A 57 -10.99 9.26 -28.17
N ALA A 58 -11.47 8.21 -27.49
CA ALA A 58 -11.20 6.83 -27.89
C ALA A 58 -11.73 6.51 -29.29
N ALA A 59 -12.88 7.05 -29.69
CA ALA A 59 -13.42 6.88 -31.04
C ALA A 59 -12.55 7.57 -32.10
N GLN A 60 -12.04 8.77 -31.82
CA GLN A 60 -11.07 9.47 -32.68
C GLN A 60 -9.79 8.66 -32.86
N VAL A 61 -9.19 8.21 -31.75
CA VAL A 61 -8.01 7.34 -31.76
C VAL A 61 -8.27 6.07 -32.58
N SER A 62 -9.45 5.45 -32.44
CA SER A 62 -9.81 4.22 -33.17
C SER A 62 -9.92 4.39 -34.69
N ARG A 63 -10.23 5.61 -35.16
CA ARG A 63 -10.30 5.95 -36.60
C ARG A 63 -8.94 6.32 -37.18
N GLY A 64 -7.91 6.48 -36.34
CA GLY A 64 -6.60 6.93 -36.76
C GLY A 64 -6.44 8.46 -36.79
N ASP A 65 -7.30 9.20 -36.10
CA ASP A 65 -7.23 10.67 -36.02
C ASP A 65 -6.00 11.15 -35.20
N GLY A 66 -5.27 10.23 -34.56
CA GLY A 66 -4.07 10.50 -33.74
C GLY A 66 -4.36 10.54 -32.24
N TRP A 67 -3.30 10.65 -31.44
CA TRP A 67 -3.35 10.80 -29.98
C TRP A 67 -2.54 12.01 -29.55
N GLU A 68 -3.13 12.84 -28.68
CA GLU A 68 -2.49 13.96 -28.01
C GLU A 68 -2.97 14.00 -26.55
N GLN A 69 -2.05 13.93 -25.59
CA GLN A 69 -2.35 14.05 -24.17
C GLN A 69 -2.70 15.50 -23.84
N SER A 70 -3.87 15.71 -23.24
CA SER A 70 -4.28 16.98 -22.62
C SER A 70 -4.07 16.91 -21.10
N THR A 71 -3.84 18.05 -20.43
CA THR A 71 -3.71 18.09 -18.96
C THR A 71 -5.02 17.91 -18.22
N VAL A 72 -6.15 18.16 -18.90
CA VAL A 72 -7.49 18.09 -18.31
C VAL A 72 -8.04 16.67 -18.33
N VAL A 73 -7.44 15.76 -19.10
CA VAL A 73 -7.83 14.35 -19.11
C VAL A 73 -6.80 13.51 -18.38
N HIS A 74 -7.25 12.38 -17.81
CA HIS A 74 -6.34 11.42 -17.18
C HIS A 74 -5.47 10.70 -18.22
N GLY A 75 -4.71 9.69 -17.77
CA GLY A 75 -3.71 9.03 -18.58
C GLY A 75 -4.27 8.19 -19.75
N PRO A 76 -3.39 7.81 -20.70
CA PRO A 76 -3.72 7.20 -21.99
C PRO A 76 -4.40 5.81 -21.95
N VAL A 77 -4.23 5.03 -20.87
CA VAL A 77 -4.60 3.60 -20.84
C VAL A 77 -6.05 3.36 -21.25
N GLN A 78 -6.99 4.11 -20.68
CA GLN A 78 -8.42 3.95 -20.95
C GLN A 78 -8.75 4.25 -22.42
N PHE A 79 -8.10 5.23 -23.03
CA PHE A 79 -8.38 5.65 -24.39
C PHE A 79 -7.92 4.59 -25.38
N PHE A 80 -6.71 4.05 -25.21
CA PHE A 80 -6.22 2.96 -26.07
C PHE A 80 -7.01 1.67 -25.85
N ALA A 81 -7.40 1.35 -24.62
CA ALA A 81 -8.22 0.18 -24.33
C ALA A 81 -9.59 0.27 -25.03
N SER A 82 -10.30 1.39 -24.85
CA SER A 82 -11.60 1.60 -25.50
C SER A 82 -11.49 1.74 -27.02
N ALA A 83 -10.44 2.39 -27.54
CA ALA A 83 -10.18 2.46 -28.97
C ALA A 83 -9.96 1.09 -29.60
N ALA A 84 -9.24 0.18 -28.91
CA ALA A 84 -9.09 -1.20 -29.35
C ALA A 84 -10.44 -1.93 -29.40
N ALA A 85 -11.31 -1.74 -28.39
CA ALA A 85 -12.66 -2.31 -28.40
C ALA A 85 -13.52 -1.77 -29.55
N PHE A 86 -13.47 -0.46 -29.81
CA PHE A 86 -14.14 0.15 -30.96
C PHE A 86 -13.65 -0.39 -32.29
N ARG A 87 -12.34 -0.62 -32.43
CA ARG A 87 -11.76 -1.18 -33.65
C ARG A 87 -12.22 -2.61 -33.91
N MET A 88 -12.40 -3.41 -32.85
CA MET A 88 -12.79 -4.81 -32.93
C MET A 88 -14.29 -5.04 -33.12
N LEU A 89 -15.14 -4.23 -32.47
CA LEU A 89 -16.59 -4.47 -32.38
C LEU A 89 -17.46 -3.35 -32.97
N GLY A 90 -16.85 -2.25 -33.43
CA GLY A 90 -17.55 -1.04 -33.85
C GLY A 90 -17.83 -0.10 -32.67
N THR A 91 -18.11 1.16 -32.98
CA THR A 91 -18.37 2.21 -31.98
C THR A 91 -19.79 2.11 -31.43
N SER A 92 -19.91 1.85 -30.13
CA SER A 92 -21.18 1.76 -29.39
C SER A 92 -20.95 1.94 -27.89
N ASP A 93 -22.01 2.28 -27.14
CA ASP A 93 -22.00 2.36 -25.67
C ASP A 93 -21.50 1.07 -25.01
N LEU A 94 -21.82 -0.09 -25.60
CA LEU A 94 -21.33 -1.40 -25.14
C LEU A 94 -19.81 -1.50 -25.26
N SER A 95 -19.28 -1.22 -26.46
CA SER A 95 -17.85 -1.31 -26.74
C SER A 95 -17.02 -0.30 -25.93
N ALA A 96 -17.56 0.89 -25.62
CA ALA A 96 -16.90 1.90 -24.81
C ALA A 96 -16.63 1.41 -23.37
N ARG A 97 -17.52 0.58 -22.84
CA ARG A 97 -17.46 0.05 -21.47
C ARG A 97 -16.93 -1.39 -21.40
N LEU A 98 -16.60 -2.00 -22.54
CA LEU A 98 -16.16 -3.39 -22.61
C LEU A 98 -14.87 -3.62 -21.81
N MET A 99 -13.84 -2.80 -22.06
CA MET A 99 -12.55 -2.96 -21.37
C MET A 99 -12.63 -2.67 -19.86
N PRO A 100 -13.33 -1.61 -19.40
CA PRO A 100 -13.61 -1.42 -17.97
C PRO A 100 -14.29 -2.63 -17.32
N ALA A 101 -15.26 -3.26 -18.01
CA ALA A 101 -15.96 -4.44 -17.51
C ALA A 101 -15.05 -5.66 -17.38
N ILE A 102 -14.17 -5.88 -18.37
CA ILE A 102 -13.15 -6.95 -18.33
C ILE A 102 -12.21 -6.73 -17.14
N PHE A 103 -11.65 -5.53 -16.99
CA PHE A 103 -10.76 -5.20 -15.87
C PHE A 103 -11.47 -5.30 -14.52
N GLY A 104 -12.76 -4.98 -14.47
CA GLY A 104 -13.60 -5.21 -13.30
C GLY A 104 -13.68 -6.68 -12.92
N VAL A 105 -13.90 -7.59 -13.87
CA VAL A 105 -13.89 -9.03 -13.58
C VAL A 105 -12.50 -9.48 -13.13
N LEU A 106 -11.44 -9.07 -13.82
CA LEU A 106 -10.07 -9.43 -13.44
C LEU A 106 -9.70 -8.96 -12.03
N LEU A 107 -10.10 -7.74 -11.67
CA LEU A 107 -9.92 -7.18 -10.32
C LEU A 107 -10.61 -8.03 -9.26
N THR A 108 -11.84 -8.48 -9.52
CA THR A 108 -12.57 -9.34 -8.57
C THR A 108 -11.91 -10.71 -8.40
N MET A 109 -11.22 -11.21 -9.43
CA MET A 109 -10.56 -12.51 -9.40
C MET A 109 -9.16 -12.45 -8.79
N LEU A 110 -8.54 -11.26 -8.73
CA LEU A 110 -7.19 -11.07 -8.22
C LEU A 110 -6.93 -11.74 -6.86
N PRO A 111 -7.80 -11.58 -5.83
CA PRO A 111 -7.60 -12.20 -4.51
C PRO A 111 -7.40 -13.72 -4.56
N LEU A 112 -7.97 -14.41 -5.56
CA LEU A 112 -7.85 -15.85 -5.73
C LEU A 112 -6.41 -16.29 -6.04
N LEU A 113 -5.63 -15.45 -6.74
CA LEU A 113 -4.20 -15.67 -6.97
C LEU A 113 -3.42 -15.66 -5.64
N PHE A 114 -3.98 -15.07 -4.60
CA PHE A 114 -3.43 -14.98 -3.26
C PHE A 114 -4.03 -15.96 -2.26
N ALA A 115 -4.86 -16.91 -2.69
CA ALA A 115 -5.48 -17.90 -1.83
C ALA A 115 -4.49 -18.68 -0.94
N ARG A 116 -3.22 -18.81 -1.38
CA ARG A 116 -2.15 -19.44 -0.57
C ARG A 116 -1.72 -18.61 0.64
N HIS A 117 -1.90 -17.29 0.62
CA HIS A 117 -1.45 -16.36 1.66
C HIS A 117 -2.57 -16.01 2.64
N ILE A 118 -3.77 -15.68 2.12
CA ILE A 118 -4.93 -15.27 2.94
C ILE A 118 -5.89 -16.42 3.28
N GLY A 119 -5.57 -17.63 2.82
CA GLY A 119 -6.45 -18.81 2.92
C GLY A 119 -7.47 -18.86 1.80
N ARG A 120 -7.87 -20.07 1.39
CA ARG A 120 -8.76 -20.26 0.23
C ARG A 120 -10.15 -19.66 0.45
N ALA A 121 -10.71 -19.86 1.64
CA ALA A 121 -12.00 -19.31 2.01
C ALA A 121 -11.96 -17.78 2.05
N GLY A 122 -10.91 -17.19 2.65
CA GLY A 122 -10.70 -15.75 2.69
C GLY A 122 -10.60 -15.13 1.30
N ALA A 123 -9.88 -15.78 0.37
CA ALA A 123 -9.76 -15.33 -1.01
C ALA A 123 -11.09 -15.38 -1.78
N ILE A 124 -11.87 -16.45 -1.62
CA ILE A 124 -13.20 -16.56 -2.24
C ILE A 124 -14.15 -15.49 -1.68
N VAL A 125 -14.14 -15.27 -0.36
CA VAL A 125 -14.96 -14.23 0.28
C VAL A 125 -14.55 -12.83 -0.19
N ALA A 126 -13.24 -12.54 -0.25
CA ALA A 126 -12.75 -11.26 -0.76
C ALA A 126 -13.14 -11.04 -2.23
N ALA A 127 -12.99 -12.07 -3.07
CA ALA A 127 -13.39 -12.02 -4.48
C ALA A 127 -14.91 -11.81 -4.63
N LEU A 128 -15.72 -12.48 -3.81
CA LEU A 128 -17.17 -12.30 -3.79
C LEU A 128 -17.57 -10.90 -3.35
N LEU A 129 -16.94 -10.34 -2.31
CA LEU A 129 -17.20 -8.98 -1.83
C LEU A 129 -16.89 -7.93 -2.90
N LEU A 130 -15.78 -8.09 -3.62
CA LEU A 130 -15.45 -7.23 -4.76
C LEU A 130 -16.44 -7.42 -5.92
N ALA A 131 -16.94 -8.65 -6.12
CA ALA A 131 -17.88 -8.95 -7.21
C ALA A 131 -19.22 -8.25 -7.00
N VAL A 132 -19.70 -8.15 -5.75
CA VAL A 132 -21.01 -7.56 -5.39
C VAL A 132 -20.94 -6.13 -4.83
N SER A 133 -19.74 -5.56 -4.65
CA SER A 133 -19.55 -4.17 -4.23
C SER A 133 -20.20 -3.21 -5.23
N PRO A 134 -21.13 -2.33 -4.79
CA PRO A 134 -21.76 -1.36 -5.66
C PRO A 134 -20.76 -0.37 -6.28
N VAL A 135 -19.75 0.09 -5.54
CA VAL A 135 -18.72 0.99 -6.08
C VAL A 135 -17.91 0.27 -7.16
N MET A 136 -17.46 -0.95 -6.88
CA MET A 136 -16.67 -1.72 -7.83
C MET A 136 -17.48 -2.09 -9.07
N MET A 137 -18.78 -2.36 -8.92
CA MET A 137 -19.70 -2.62 -10.03
C MET A 137 -19.95 -1.35 -10.85
N TYR A 138 -20.14 -0.19 -10.21
CA TYR A 138 -20.35 1.08 -10.89
C TYR A 138 -19.14 1.46 -11.75
N TYR A 139 -17.95 1.52 -11.15
CA TYR A 139 -16.74 1.95 -11.88
C TYR A 139 -16.25 0.93 -12.91
N SER A 140 -16.61 -0.35 -12.78
CA SER A 140 -16.34 -1.34 -13.84
C SER A 140 -17.35 -1.30 -15.00
N ARG A 141 -18.44 -0.52 -14.88
CA ARG A 141 -19.43 -0.27 -15.94
C ARG A 141 -19.41 1.18 -16.42
N PHE A 142 -18.35 1.90 -16.08
CA PHE A 142 -18.10 3.28 -16.43
C PHE A 142 -16.93 3.33 -17.41
N ALA A 143 -17.08 4.03 -18.52
CA ALA A 143 -16.05 4.19 -19.54
C ALA A 143 -14.96 5.20 -19.10
N GLY A 144 -14.34 4.95 -17.94
CA GLY A 144 -13.34 5.83 -17.31
C GLY A 144 -12.11 5.10 -16.76
N PRO A 145 -11.18 5.83 -16.12
CA PRO A 145 -9.88 5.29 -15.72
C PRO A 145 -9.91 4.50 -14.40
N ASP A 146 -10.95 4.70 -13.57
CA ASP A 146 -10.98 4.30 -12.16
C ASP A 146 -10.72 2.80 -11.96
N ILE A 147 -11.38 1.95 -12.76
CA ILE A 147 -11.28 0.50 -12.60
C ILE A 147 -9.91 -0.04 -13.01
N TYR A 148 -9.26 0.60 -13.99
CA TYR A 148 -7.90 0.25 -14.38
C TYR A 148 -6.94 0.60 -13.25
N LEU A 149 -7.06 1.80 -12.68
CA LEU A 149 -6.22 2.24 -11.56
C LEU A 149 -6.41 1.32 -10.35
N ALA A 150 -7.66 0.97 -10.03
CA ALA A 150 -7.98 0.04 -8.95
C ALA A 150 -7.35 -1.34 -9.18
N PHE A 151 -7.39 -1.85 -10.41
CA PHE A 151 -6.80 -3.14 -10.77
C PHE A 151 -5.28 -3.12 -10.59
N PHE A 152 -4.58 -2.14 -11.18
CA PHE A 152 -3.13 -2.04 -11.09
C PHE A 152 -2.66 -1.73 -9.66
N THR A 153 -3.45 -0.98 -8.89
CA THR A 153 -3.20 -0.73 -7.47
C THR A 153 -3.27 -2.02 -6.65
N LEU A 154 -4.36 -2.80 -6.79
CA LEU A 154 -4.51 -4.06 -6.08
C LEU A 154 -3.44 -5.06 -6.52
N ALA A 155 -3.13 -5.15 -7.82
CA ALA A 155 -2.05 -5.98 -8.34
C ALA A 155 -0.69 -5.63 -7.71
N THR A 156 -0.38 -4.33 -7.64
CA THR A 156 0.86 -3.84 -7.00
C THR A 156 0.90 -4.18 -5.51
N ALA A 157 -0.19 -3.94 -4.76
CA ALA A 157 -0.28 -4.28 -3.34
C ALA A 157 -0.04 -5.78 -3.10
N MET A 158 -0.66 -6.62 -3.93
CA MET A 158 -0.47 -8.06 -3.88
C MET A 158 0.99 -8.42 -4.18
N LEU A 159 1.57 -7.98 -5.30
CA LEU A 159 2.97 -8.24 -5.62
C LEU A 159 3.93 -7.80 -4.51
N LEU A 160 3.67 -6.63 -3.90
CA LEU A 160 4.43 -6.14 -2.76
C LEU A 160 4.35 -7.09 -1.56
N TRP A 161 3.15 -7.54 -1.19
CA TRP A 161 2.99 -8.53 -0.11
C TRP A 161 3.65 -9.86 -0.43
N ARG A 162 3.57 -10.33 -1.68
CA ARG A 162 4.26 -11.56 -2.12
C ARG A 162 5.77 -11.42 -1.98
N TYR A 163 6.31 -10.26 -2.36
CA TYR A 163 7.72 -9.95 -2.26
C TYR A 163 8.17 -9.92 -0.79
N LEU A 164 7.44 -9.24 0.09
CA LEU A 164 7.77 -9.18 1.52
C LEU A 164 7.70 -10.55 2.20
N ALA A 165 6.85 -11.46 1.72
CA ALA A 165 6.75 -12.82 2.23
C ALA A 165 7.90 -13.72 1.79
N ALA A 166 8.30 -13.63 0.52
CA ALA A 166 9.41 -14.38 -0.03
C ALA A 166 10.05 -13.55 -1.16
N PRO A 167 11.12 -12.81 -0.84
CA PRO A 167 11.77 -11.87 -1.77
C PRO A 167 12.25 -12.57 -3.04
N ASP A 168 11.83 -12.04 -4.19
CA ASP A 168 12.29 -12.46 -5.51
C ASP A 168 12.31 -11.25 -6.45
N ARG A 169 13.32 -11.16 -7.31
CA ARG A 169 13.48 -10.04 -8.26
C ARG A 169 12.36 -9.94 -9.28
N SER A 170 11.72 -11.07 -9.64
CA SER A 170 10.59 -11.09 -10.57
C SER A 170 9.43 -10.23 -10.09
N TYR A 171 9.16 -10.19 -8.79
CA TYR A 171 8.12 -9.33 -8.24
C TYR A 171 8.46 -7.85 -8.34
N LEU A 172 9.74 -7.48 -8.27
CA LEU A 172 10.18 -6.09 -8.51
C LEU A 172 9.90 -5.67 -9.95
N TYR A 173 10.16 -6.55 -10.92
CA TYR A 173 9.87 -6.29 -12.33
C TYR A 173 8.36 -6.19 -12.60
N LEU A 174 7.58 -7.09 -12.01
CA LEU A 174 6.12 -7.04 -12.13
C LEU A 174 5.54 -5.79 -11.47
N MET A 175 6.06 -5.36 -10.31
CA MET A 175 5.66 -4.10 -9.68
C MET A 175 6.01 -2.89 -10.56
N ALA A 176 7.16 -2.89 -11.21
CA ALA A 176 7.51 -1.84 -12.16
C ALA A 176 6.49 -1.76 -13.32
N VAL A 177 6.06 -2.90 -13.86
CA VAL A 177 5.02 -2.95 -14.90
C VAL A 177 3.66 -2.46 -14.39
N THR A 178 3.18 -2.96 -13.25
CA THR A 178 1.87 -2.56 -12.72
C THR A 178 1.85 -1.09 -12.30
N LEU A 179 2.95 -0.58 -11.75
CA LEU A 179 3.09 0.85 -11.43
C LEU A 179 3.13 1.73 -12.68
N ALA A 180 3.78 1.30 -13.75
CA ALA A 180 3.79 2.05 -14.99
C ALA A 180 2.38 2.20 -15.55
N PHE A 181 1.63 1.09 -15.60
CA PHE A 181 0.23 1.13 -16.02
C PHE A 181 -0.65 1.95 -15.07
N ALA A 182 -0.41 1.93 -13.77
CA ALA A 182 -1.11 2.82 -12.83
C ALA A 182 -0.80 4.30 -13.15
N ALA A 183 0.48 4.65 -13.31
CA ALA A 183 0.92 6.01 -13.60
C ALA A 183 0.40 6.55 -14.93
N VAL A 184 0.32 5.71 -15.98
CA VAL A 184 -0.29 6.08 -17.27
C VAL A 184 -1.81 5.92 -17.30
N THR A 185 -2.45 5.54 -16.19
CA THR A 185 -3.92 5.54 -16.06
C THR A 185 -4.39 6.86 -15.46
N SER A 186 -3.76 7.31 -14.37
CA SER A 186 -4.09 8.57 -13.71
C SER A 186 -2.97 8.99 -12.76
N GLU A 187 -2.80 10.31 -12.64
CA GLU A 187 -1.99 11.01 -11.64
C GLU A 187 -2.32 10.60 -10.19
N MET A 188 -3.53 10.11 -9.93
CA MET A 188 -3.94 9.54 -8.64
C MET A 188 -3.10 8.32 -8.24
N ALA A 189 -2.41 7.67 -9.18
CA ALA A 189 -1.42 6.65 -8.89
C ALA A 189 -0.29 7.16 -7.99
N LEU A 190 0.05 8.45 -8.02
CA LEU A 190 1.08 9.04 -7.16
C LEU A 190 0.64 9.07 -5.69
N ALA A 191 -0.64 9.27 -5.40
CA ALA A 191 -1.15 9.14 -4.04
C ALA A 191 -1.03 7.69 -3.54
N VAL A 192 -1.41 6.72 -4.39
CA VAL A 192 -1.28 5.28 -4.11
C VAL A 192 0.19 4.88 -3.86
N ILE A 193 1.11 5.38 -4.68
CA ILE A 193 2.55 5.18 -4.54
C ILE A 193 3.06 5.75 -3.20
N GLY A 194 2.60 6.95 -2.82
CA GLY A 194 2.90 7.55 -1.53
C GLY A 194 2.46 6.67 -0.35
N ILE A 195 1.29 6.05 -0.44
CA ILE A 195 0.79 5.11 0.58
C ILE A 195 1.69 3.87 0.68
N PHE A 196 2.06 3.26 -0.45
CA PHE A 196 2.98 2.11 -0.44
C PHE A 196 4.36 2.49 0.09
N ALA A 197 4.88 3.65 -0.29
CA ALA A 197 6.15 4.18 0.20
C ALA A 197 6.09 4.38 1.72
N ALA A 198 5.04 5.01 2.27
CA ALA A 198 4.88 5.22 3.70
C ALA A 198 4.83 3.89 4.48
N TYR A 199 4.09 2.90 3.98
CA TYR A 199 4.08 1.55 4.56
C TYR A 199 5.48 0.91 4.56
N LEU A 200 6.22 1.06 3.47
CA LEU A 200 7.57 0.52 3.34
C LEU A 200 8.59 1.23 4.24
N HIS A 201 8.49 2.56 4.41
CA HIS A 201 9.28 3.31 5.39
C HIS A 201 9.09 2.74 6.80
N TYR A 202 7.84 2.49 7.19
CA TYR A 202 7.51 1.87 8.46
C TYR A 202 8.11 0.45 8.61
N ARG A 203 8.02 -0.39 7.56
CA ARG A 203 8.59 -1.74 7.55
C ARG A 203 10.13 -1.73 7.65
N VAL A 204 10.77 -0.85 6.89
CA VAL A 204 12.22 -0.66 6.90
C VAL A 204 12.71 -0.26 8.30
N ALA A 205 12.03 0.66 8.98
CA ALA A 205 12.37 1.04 10.35
C ALA A 205 12.32 -0.16 11.31
N GLY A 206 11.28 -0.99 11.23
CA GLY A 206 11.16 -2.20 12.03
C GLY A 206 12.37 -3.14 11.85
N GLU A 207 12.72 -3.44 10.60
CA GLU A 207 13.86 -4.32 10.28
C GLU A 207 15.21 -3.74 10.70
N MET A 208 15.41 -2.41 10.56
CA MET A 208 16.65 -1.75 11.01
C MET A 208 16.80 -1.78 12.54
N ILE A 209 15.71 -1.59 13.28
CA ILE A 209 15.74 -1.65 14.75
C ILE A 209 16.06 -3.06 15.22
N GLU A 210 15.50 -4.08 14.58
CA GLU A 210 15.82 -5.48 14.87
C GLU A 210 17.31 -5.78 14.61
N GLN A 211 17.88 -5.26 13.52
CA GLN A 211 19.31 -5.38 13.25
C GLN A 211 20.18 -4.65 14.28
N ALA A 212 19.85 -3.40 14.61
CA ALA A 212 20.58 -2.61 15.59
C ALA A 212 20.58 -3.28 16.98
N ARG A 213 19.45 -3.87 17.38
CA ARG A 213 19.33 -4.66 18.61
C ARG A 213 20.17 -5.93 18.58
N ALA A 214 20.19 -6.65 17.46
CA ALA A 214 21.05 -7.82 17.31
C ALA A 214 22.55 -7.46 17.37
N GLY A 215 22.93 -6.28 16.86
CA GLY A 215 24.30 -5.78 16.90
C GLY A 215 24.75 -5.18 18.25
N ALA A 216 23.81 -4.75 19.11
CA ALA A 216 24.10 -4.17 20.42
C ALA A 216 24.46 -5.20 21.51
N GLY A 217 24.53 -6.49 21.16
CA GLY A 217 24.62 -7.59 22.12
C GLY A 217 23.24 -8.01 22.60
N ALA A 218 23.04 -9.30 22.85
CA ALA A 218 21.79 -9.79 23.40
C ALA A 218 21.47 -9.02 24.70
N PRO A 219 20.20 -8.62 24.93
CA PRO A 219 19.83 -8.15 26.27
C PRO A 219 20.28 -9.21 27.27
N GLU A 220 20.85 -8.76 28.42
CA GLU A 220 21.19 -9.63 29.54
C GLU A 220 20.08 -10.69 29.68
N GLN A 221 20.46 -11.98 29.63
CA GLN A 221 19.47 -13.06 29.67
C GLN A 221 18.52 -12.79 30.85
N PRO A 222 17.19 -12.88 30.64
CA PRO A 222 16.24 -12.66 31.72
C PRO A 222 16.61 -13.57 32.89
N VAL A 223 16.66 -12.96 34.08
CA VAL A 223 17.09 -13.61 35.32
C VAL A 223 16.34 -14.94 35.44
N THR A 224 17.06 -16.06 35.35
CA THR A 224 16.40 -17.37 35.30
C THR A 224 15.62 -17.59 36.59
N HIS A 225 14.59 -18.42 36.55
CA HIS A 225 13.80 -18.71 37.74
C HIS A 225 14.69 -19.22 38.91
N TYR A 226 15.79 -19.90 38.59
CA TYR A 226 16.84 -20.35 39.50
C TYR A 226 17.61 -19.20 40.15
N GLU A 227 17.99 -18.17 39.39
CA GLU A 227 18.65 -16.97 39.92
C GLU A 227 17.72 -16.20 40.87
N ARG A 228 16.39 -16.18 40.63
CA ARG A 228 15.41 -15.62 41.58
C ARG A 228 15.26 -16.42 42.86
N LEU A 229 15.45 -17.73 42.79
CA LEU A 229 15.43 -18.65 43.94
C LEU A 229 16.80 -18.73 44.64
N GLY A 230 17.85 -18.13 44.08
CA GLY A 230 19.22 -18.23 44.59
C GLY A 230 19.85 -19.61 44.46
N VAL A 231 19.42 -20.42 43.48
CA VAL A 231 19.91 -21.79 43.24
C VAL A 231 20.60 -21.89 41.88
N ALA A 232 21.52 -22.85 41.72
CA ALA A 232 22.20 -23.10 40.46
C ALA A 232 21.25 -23.62 39.36
N ARG A 233 21.57 -23.40 38.08
CA ARG A 233 20.72 -23.82 36.94
C ARG A 233 20.59 -25.34 36.79
N ASP A 234 21.57 -26.09 37.29
CA ASP A 234 21.61 -27.56 37.34
C ASP A 234 21.12 -28.13 38.68
N ALA A 235 20.57 -27.28 39.56
CA ALA A 235 20.14 -27.68 40.90
C ALA A 235 19.19 -28.87 40.87
N GLN A 236 19.46 -29.84 41.74
CA GLN A 236 18.62 -31.02 41.85
C GLN A 236 17.26 -30.66 42.47
N THR A 237 16.24 -31.47 42.20
CA THR A 237 14.86 -31.26 42.70
C THR A 237 14.81 -31.07 44.22
N ARG A 238 15.78 -31.62 44.97
CA ARG A 238 15.91 -31.47 46.42
C ARG A 238 16.33 -30.06 46.85
N GLU A 239 17.22 -29.41 46.10
CA GLU A 239 17.75 -28.06 46.42
C GLU A 239 16.72 -26.98 46.11
N ILE A 240 16.01 -27.11 44.99
CA ILE A 240 14.86 -26.26 44.63
C ILE A 240 13.77 -26.36 45.71
N ARG A 241 13.52 -27.58 46.24
CA ARG A 241 12.56 -27.82 47.33
C ARG A 241 12.97 -27.14 48.63
N ALA A 242 14.27 -27.08 48.93
CA ALA A 242 14.77 -26.38 50.11
C ALA A 242 14.59 -24.86 49.98
N ALA A 243 14.87 -24.28 48.81
CA ALA A 243 14.69 -22.86 48.53
C ALA A 243 13.23 -22.41 48.67
N TYR A 244 12.28 -23.17 48.11
CA TYR A 244 10.85 -22.92 48.27
C TYR A 244 10.37 -23.06 49.72
N LYS A 245 10.90 -24.04 50.46
CA LYS A 245 10.55 -24.24 51.88
C LYS A 245 11.09 -23.11 52.77
N ALA A 246 12.26 -22.55 52.44
CA ALA A 246 12.82 -21.39 53.13
C ALA A 246 11.95 -20.13 52.93
N MET A 247 11.39 -19.93 51.73
CA MET A 247 10.42 -18.85 51.47
C MET A 247 9.13 -18.98 52.30
N LEU A 248 8.75 -20.20 52.68
CA LEU A 248 7.55 -20.52 53.47
C LEU A 248 7.79 -20.48 55.00
N GLY A 249 8.94 -19.98 55.46
CA GLY A 249 9.34 -19.98 56.88
C GLY A 249 8.46 -19.11 57.81
N PRO A 250 8.63 -19.20 59.15
CA PRO A 250 7.64 -18.75 60.15
C PRO A 250 7.34 -17.24 60.19
N ARG A 251 8.11 -16.41 59.48
CA ARG A 251 7.98 -14.93 59.43
C ARG A 251 7.83 -14.37 58.01
N GLY A 252 7.55 -15.20 57.01
CA GLY A 252 7.30 -14.75 55.64
C GLY A 252 5.93 -14.06 55.52
N LYS A 253 5.91 -12.76 55.25
CA LYS A 253 4.71 -11.95 54.97
C LYS A 253 3.77 -12.69 54.00
N ALA A 254 2.54 -12.98 54.42
CA ALA A 254 1.34 -13.28 53.61
C ALA A 254 1.60 -13.80 52.17
N VAL A 255 2.44 -14.82 52.01
CA VAL A 255 2.63 -15.47 50.71
C VAL A 255 1.53 -16.51 50.59
N ASP A 256 0.69 -16.37 49.57
CA ASP A 256 -0.36 -17.32 49.25
C ASP A 256 0.22 -18.74 49.11
N ARG A 257 -0.04 -19.59 50.11
CA ARG A 257 0.48 -20.96 50.18
C ARG A 257 0.06 -21.78 48.96
N ASP A 258 -1.09 -21.48 48.38
CA ASP A 258 -1.62 -22.19 47.22
C ASP A 258 -0.87 -21.78 45.95
N ALA A 259 -0.52 -20.49 45.82
CA ALA A 259 0.30 -19.99 44.72
C ALA A 259 1.71 -20.61 44.71
N VAL A 260 2.34 -20.74 45.89
CA VAL A 260 3.67 -21.36 46.03
C VAL A 260 3.63 -22.85 45.74
N THR A 261 2.58 -23.54 46.19
CA THR A 261 2.40 -24.98 45.94
C THR A 261 2.11 -25.27 44.47
N ASN A 262 1.31 -24.42 43.80
CA ASN A 262 1.09 -24.50 42.36
C ASN A 262 2.37 -24.24 41.55
N ALA A 263 3.15 -23.20 41.91
CA ALA A 263 4.43 -22.94 41.27
C ALA A 263 5.40 -24.13 41.41
N PHE A 264 5.44 -24.74 42.61
CA PHE A 264 6.22 -25.94 42.89
C PHE A 264 5.82 -27.13 42.00
N GLN A 265 4.52 -27.42 41.83
CA GLN A 265 4.05 -28.53 41.00
C GLN A 265 4.36 -28.37 39.51
N VAL A 266 4.44 -27.14 39.02
CA VAL A 266 4.80 -26.84 37.63
C VAL A 266 6.30 -27.12 37.37
N LEU A 267 7.15 -27.04 38.40
CA LEU A 267 8.61 -27.03 38.25
C LEU A 267 9.32 -28.32 38.63
N THR A 268 8.62 -29.36 39.11
CA THR A 268 9.28 -30.62 39.52
C THR A 268 9.81 -31.46 38.36
N THR A 269 9.25 -31.35 37.16
CA THR A 269 9.65 -32.14 35.97
C THR A 269 10.53 -31.35 35.00
N ALA A 270 11.64 -31.91 34.53
CA ALA A 270 12.62 -31.22 33.66
C ALA A 270 11.99 -30.57 32.41
N ASN A 271 11.15 -31.30 31.67
CA ASN A 271 10.47 -30.76 30.47
C ASN A 271 9.51 -29.60 30.78
N ARG A 272 8.88 -29.58 31.96
CA ARG A 272 7.98 -28.49 32.37
C ARG A 272 8.76 -27.25 32.80
N ARG A 273 9.95 -27.42 33.40
CA ARG A 273 10.89 -26.33 33.73
C ARG A 273 11.32 -25.57 32.48
N GLU A 274 11.82 -26.28 31.47
CA GLU A 274 12.21 -25.64 30.21
C GLU A 274 11.04 -24.94 29.51
N ALA A 275 9.83 -25.53 29.57
CA ALA A 275 8.64 -24.90 29.00
C ALA A 275 8.23 -23.63 29.76
N TYR A 276 8.43 -23.60 31.08
CA TYR A 276 8.18 -22.44 31.92
C TYR A 276 9.22 -21.34 31.72
N ASP A 277 10.51 -21.68 31.71
CA ASP A 277 11.60 -20.73 31.48
C ASP A 277 11.50 -20.08 30.10
N ARG A 278 11.16 -20.85 29.07
CA ARG A 278 10.85 -20.29 27.73
C ARG A 278 9.69 -19.32 27.78
N LYS A 279 8.61 -19.62 28.50
CA LYS A 279 7.45 -18.73 28.64
C LYS A 279 7.76 -17.47 29.47
N LEU A 280 8.59 -17.59 30.51
CA LEU A 280 9.00 -16.47 31.35
C LEU A 280 9.92 -15.52 30.57
N ALA A 281 10.92 -16.06 29.89
CA ALA A 281 11.79 -15.30 29.00
C ALA A 281 10.99 -14.58 27.91
N GLN A 282 10.03 -15.26 27.28
CA GLN A 282 9.12 -14.63 26.32
C GLN A 282 8.28 -13.51 26.94
N ARG A 283 7.80 -13.67 28.19
CA ARG A 283 7.02 -12.65 28.89
C ARG A 283 7.85 -11.43 29.26
N GLU A 284 9.09 -11.62 29.71
CA GLU A 284 9.99 -10.54 30.11
C GLU A 284 10.52 -9.77 28.90
N MET A 285 10.89 -10.48 27.83
CA MET A 285 11.20 -9.83 26.55
C MET A 285 10.00 -9.02 26.04
N ALA A 286 8.79 -9.59 26.10
CA ALA A 286 7.57 -8.86 25.72
C ALA A 286 7.24 -7.69 26.67
N ALA A 287 7.64 -7.75 27.94
CA ALA A 287 7.47 -6.67 28.91
C ALA A 287 8.48 -5.55 28.65
N ALA A 288 9.76 -5.86 28.49
CA ALA A 288 10.81 -4.91 28.14
C ALA A 288 10.50 -4.20 26.81
N GLU A 289 10.03 -4.95 25.81
CA GLU A 289 9.61 -4.38 24.54
C GLU A 289 8.38 -3.47 24.67
N ARG A 290 7.44 -3.79 25.57
CA ARG A 290 6.27 -2.93 25.86
C ARG A 290 6.67 -1.62 26.54
N THR A 291 7.59 -1.64 27.51
CA THR A 291 8.01 -0.44 28.25
C THR A 291 8.71 0.57 27.33
N GLU A 292 9.55 0.08 26.41
CA GLU A 292 10.31 0.91 25.48
C GLU A 292 9.50 1.39 24.26
N THR A 293 8.52 0.60 23.80
CA THR A 293 7.62 1.04 22.72
C THR A 293 6.48 1.93 23.22
N ALA A 294 6.04 1.76 24.47
CA ALA A 294 5.02 2.62 25.08
C ALA A 294 5.52 4.03 25.39
N SER A 295 6.84 4.26 25.48
CA SER A 295 7.41 5.59 25.74
C SER A 295 7.53 6.47 24.49
N LEU A 296 7.52 5.89 23.28
CA LEU A 296 7.61 6.64 22.03
C LEU A 296 6.22 7.05 21.54
N GLY A 297 5.94 8.35 21.59
CA GLY A 297 4.75 8.95 21.00
C GLY A 297 4.66 8.72 19.48
N LEU A 298 3.46 8.91 18.91
CA LEU A 298 3.18 8.69 17.49
C LEU A 298 4.14 9.47 16.57
N ALA A 299 4.39 10.74 16.88
CA ALA A 299 5.29 11.61 16.12
C ALA A 299 6.72 11.06 16.02
N ALA A 300 7.26 10.52 17.13
CA ALA A 300 8.59 9.93 17.15
C ALA A 300 8.67 8.67 16.26
N ARG A 301 7.60 7.87 16.20
CA ARG A 301 7.53 6.68 15.33
C ARG A 301 7.46 7.05 13.86
N VAL A 302 6.70 8.09 13.51
CA VAL A 302 6.62 8.61 12.15
C VAL A 302 7.98 9.14 11.70
N LEU A 303 8.62 9.96 12.53
CA LEU A 303 9.96 10.49 12.25
C LEU A 303 10.97 9.36 12.06
N LEU A 304 10.92 8.33 12.90
CA LEU A 304 11.78 7.16 12.79
C LEU A 304 11.54 6.37 11.50
N ALA A 305 10.27 6.18 11.10
CA ALA A 305 9.93 5.55 9.83
C ALA A 305 10.48 6.34 8.62
N VAL A 306 10.27 7.66 8.61
CA VAL A 306 10.76 8.55 7.56
C VAL A 306 12.29 8.49 7.47
N THR A 307 12.98 8.70 8.59
CA THR A 307 14.45 8.67 8.65
C THR A 307 15.05 7.33 8.24
N ALA A 308 14.45 6.21 8.65
CA ALA A 308 14.91 4.87 8.26
C ALA A 308 14.71 4.61 6.76
N GLY A 309 13.58 5.02 6.18
CA GLY A 309 13.35 4.89 4.74
C GLY A 309 14.28 5.78 3.91
N LEU A 310 14.53 7.03 4.34
CA LEU A 310 15.53 7.91 3.71
C LEU A 310 16.93 7.30 3.79
N LEU A 311 17.30 6.70 4.93
CA LEU A 311 18.56 5.99 5.09
C LEU A 311 18.66 4.77 4.14
N ALA A 312 17.56 4.06 3.92
CA ALA A 312 17.48 2.96 2.97
C ALA A 312 17.60 3.41 1.51
N LEU A 313 17.00 4.54 1.14
CA LEU A 313 17.17 5.14 -0.20
C LEU A 313 18.61 5.60 -0.42
N ALA A 314 19.24 6.19 0.60
CA ALA A 314 20.63 6.63 0.56
C ALA A 314 21.64 5.52 0.92
N TRP A 315 21.22 4.25 0.95
CA TRP A 315 22.01 3.16 1.52
C TRP A 315 23.45 3.07 1.00
N PRO A 316 23.72 3.13 -0.33
CA PRO A 316 25.09 3.05 -0.86
C PRO A 316 26.00 4.17 -0.33
N PHE A 317 25.43 5.35 -0.06
CA PHE A 317 26.14 6.57 0.34
C PHE A 317 26.26 6.72 1.87
N ALA A 318 25.41 6.05 2.64
CA ALA A 318 25.31 6.20 4.09
C ALA A 318 26.31 5.36 4.92
N GLY A 319 27.48 5.05 4.37
CA GLY A 319 28.48 4.14 5.00
C GLY A 319 28.86 4.49 6.44
N ARG A 320 29.03 5.78 6.75
CA ARG A 320 29.40 6.24 8.10
C ARG A 320 28.28 6.03 9.12
N ILE A 321 27.04 6.33 8.74
CA ILE A 321 25.86 6.21 9.61
C ILE A 321 25.54 4.73 9.86
N ARG A 322 25.56 3.90 8.82
CA ARG A 322 25.32 2.45 8.91
C ARG A 322 26.25 1.78 9.93
N ARG A 323 27.55 2.10 9.87
CA ARG A 323 28.55 1.56 10.80
C ARG A 323 28.31 2.00 12.24
N ARG A 324 27.92 3.27 12.46
CA ARG A 324 27.61 3.77 13.81
C ARG A 324 26.38 3.10 14.44
N GLN A 325 25.43 2.67 13.62
CA GLN A 325 24.17 2.06 14.07
C GLN A 325 24.16 0.53 13.98
N SER A 326 25.33 -0.10 13.76
CA SER A 326 25.47 -1.55 13.61
C SER A 326 24.57 -2.16 12.50
N LEU A 327 24.28 -1.39 11.45
CA LEU A 327 23.47 -1.84 10.32
C LEU A 327 24.36 -2.50 9.27
N THR A 328 24.26 -3.83 9.14
CA THR A 328 25.14 -4.64 8.29
C THR A 328 24.52 -4.96 6.94
N ARG A 329 23.19 -5.10 6.86
CA ARG A 329 22.48 -5.48 5.63
C ARG A 329 21.32 -4.54 5.33
N LEU A 330 21.08 -4.30 4.05
CA LEU A 330 19.91 -3.56 3.62
C LEU A 330 18.64 -4.37 3.97
N PRO A 331 17.64 -3.77 4.64
CA PRO A 331 16.33 -4.40 4.87
C PRO A 331 15.70 -4.92 3.58
N ASP A 332 14.99 -6.04 3.64
CA ASP A 332 14.36 -6.62 2.44
C ASP A 332 13.25 -5.71 1.91
N ALA A 333 12.51 -5.05 2.82
CA ALA A 333 11.50 -4.04 2.51
C ALA A 333 12.07 -2.80 1.81
N ALA A 334 13.37 -2.55 1.87
CA ALA A 334 13.98 -1.41 1.19
C ALA A 334 14.09 -1.62 -0.33
N ASN A 335 14.18 -2.86 -0.80
CA ASN A 335 14.27 -3.17 -2.23
C ASN A 335 13.04 -2.66 -3.01
N PRO A 336 11.78 -3.00 -2.65
CA PRO A 336 10.61 -2.43 -3.29
C PRO A 336 10.46 -0.93 -2.98
N LEU A 337 10.92 -0.43 -1.82
CA LEU A 337 10.87 1.00 -1.52
C LEU A 337 11.67 1.79 -2.57
N ILE A 338 12.89 1.35 -2.87
CA ILE A 338 13.74 1.95 -3.89
C ILE A 338 13.05 1.91 -5.26
N VAL A 339 12.53 0.75 -5.67
CA VAL A 339 11.85 0.60 -6.98
C VAL A 339 10.64 1.51 -7.10
N ILE A 340 9.71 1.44 -6.14
CA ILE A 340 8.45 2.17 -6.17
C ILE A 340 8.69 3.69 -6.12
N THR A 341 9.55 4.15 -5.20
CA THR A 341 9.78 5.59 -5.00
C THR A 341 10.64 6.18 -6.12
N MET A 342 11.72 5.52 -6.54
CA MET A 342 12.63 6.10 -7.54
C MET A 342 12.03 6.10 -8.94
N LEU A 343 11.20 5.11 -9.32
CA LEU A 343 10.49 5.14 -10.60
C LEU A 343 9.44 6.25 -10.66
N ALA A 344 8.76 6.52 -9.54
CA ALA A 344 7.75 7.56 -9.46
C ALA A 344 8.32 8.97 -9.25
N LEU A 345 9.57 9.08 -8.76
CA LEU A 345 10.14 10.35 -8.30
C LEU A 345 9.98 11.49 -9.33
N PRO A 346 10.27 11.32 -10.63
CA PRO A 346 10.12 12.42 -11.60
C PRO A 346 8.67 12.88 -11.81
N PHE A 347 7.67 12.03 -11.56
CA PHE A 347 6.27 12.41 -11.68
C PHE A 347 5.81 13.36 -10.57
N TYR A 348 6.54 13.46 -9.45
CA TYR A 348 6.27 14.48 -8.43
C TYR A 348 6.87 15.85 -8.76
N GLY A 349 7.60 15.97 -9.87
CA GLY A 349 8.24 17.22 -10.32
C GLY A 349 7.34 18.46 -10.31
N PRO A 350 6.09 18.39 -10.79
CA PRO A 350 5.16 19.52 -10.77
C PRO A 350 4.94 20.15 -9.40
N LEU A 351 5.08 19.38 -8.32
CA LEU A 351 4.93 19.90 -6.96
C LEU A 351 6.03 20.92 -6.59
N ALA A 352 7.14 20.96 -7.33
CA ALA A 352 8.19 21.96 -7.15
C ALA A 352 7.66 23.39 -7.37
N GLU A 353 6.64 23.59 -8.20
CA GLU A 353 6.04 24.92 -8.41
C GLU A 353 5.22 25.42 -7.22
N ARG A 354 4.84 24.51 -6.33
CA ARG A 354 4.20 24.86 -5.06
C ARG A 354 5.19 25.43 -4.03
N LEU A 355 6.49 25.36 -4.31
CA LEU A 355 7.52 25.92 -3.43
C LEU A 355 7.47 27.45 -3.48
N PRO A 356 7.52 28.14 -2.32
CA PRO A 356 7.40 29.60 -2.24
C PRO A 356 8.39 30.39 -3.10
N PHE A 357 9.54 29.79 -3.42
CA PHE A 357 10.63 30.41 -4.17
C PHE A 357 10.65 30.05 -5.66
N VAL A 358 9.83 29.09 -6.10
CA VAL A 358 9.69 28.73 -7.53
C VAL A 358 8.53 29.52 -8.15
N GLY A 359 7.38 29.50 -7.46
CA GLY A 359 6.12 30.09 -7.90
C GLY A 359 5.41 29.25 -8.97
N ASP A 360 4.07 29.30 -8.97
CA ASP A 360 3.25 28.76 -10.06
C ASP A 360 3.47 29.65 -11.29
N ARG A 361 4.10 29.10 -12.33
CA ARG A 361 4.44 29.88 -13.53
C ARG A 361 3.45 29.69 -14.67
N GLY A 362 2.39 28.91 -14.43
CA GLY A 362 1.29 28.73 -15.34
C GLY A 362 1.64 27.92 -16.59
N PHE A 363 0.92 26.82 -16.81
CA PHE A 363 0.72 26.25 -18.14
C PHE A 363 -0.33 27.10 -18.89
N GLU A 364 -0.03 28.39 -19.11
CA GLU A 364 -0.92 29.29 -19.86
C GLU A 364 -1.23 28.71 -21.26
N GLY A 365 -2.50 28.38 -21.51
CA GLY A 365 -2.98 28.03 -22.85
C GLY A 365 -3.67 26.67 -23.03
N GLN A 366 -3.89 25.87 -21.98
CA GLN A 366 -4.71 24.64 -22.12
C GLN A 366 -6.21 24.98 -22.03
N THR A 367 -6.73 25.63 -23.07
CA THR A 367 -8.18 25.66 -23.30
C THR A 367 -8.65 24.25 -23.66
N MET A 368 -9.83 23.85 -23.18
CA MET A 368 -10.44 22.58 -23.57
C MET A 368 -10.68 22.54 -25.08
N VAL A 369 -9.93 21.72 -25.80
CA VAL A 369 -10.16 21.45 -27.23
C VAL A 369 -10.45 19.96 -27.39
N TYR A 370 -11.73 19.62 -27.56
CA TYR A 370 -12.20 18.25 -27.80
C TYR A 370 -12.04 17.80 -29.27
N PHE A 371 -11.10 18.39 -30.01
CA PHE A 371 -10.90 18.13 -31.44
C PHE A 371 -9.42 18.03 -31.80
N VAL A 372 -9.08 17.05 -32.63
CA VAL A 372 -7.84 17.02 -33.39
C VAL A 372 -7.87 18.20 -34.36
N GLY A 373 -7.05 19.23 -34.06
CA GLY A 373 -7.03 20.47 -34.84
C GLY A 373 -6.17 21.61 -34.27
N GLY A 374 -5.30 21.32 -33.29
CA GLY A 374 -4.34 22.27 -32.74
C GLY A 374 -4.72 22.79 -31.36
N THR A 375 -4.00 22.33 -30.34
CA THR A 375 -3.82 23.11 -29.12
C THR A 375 -2.80 24.22 -29.41
N THR A 376 -3.05 25.43 -28.93
CA THR A 376 -2.06 26.50 -28.94
C THR A 376 -0.86 26.07 -28.10
N LYS A 377 0.22 25.66 -28.76
CA LYS A 377 1.54 25.48 -28.16
C LYS A 377 2.16 26.84 -27.88
N THR A 378 1.89 27.40 -26.71
CA THR A 378 2.81 28.35 -26.09
C THR A 378 3.54 27.61 -24.97
N PRO A 379 4.86 27.37 -25.08
CA PRO A 379 5.66 26.99 -23.93
C PRO A 379 5.53 28.12 -22.91
N GLY A 380 4.79 27.88 -21.82
CA GLY A 380 4.70 28.83 -20.71
C GLY A 380 6.05 29.03 -20.03
N GLY A 381 6.11 29.92 -19.04
CA GLY A 381 7.30 30.19 -18.22
C GLY A 381 7.80 28.98 -17.39
N GLU A 382 7.05 27.88 -17.39
CA GLU A 382 7.35 26.62 -16.68
C GLU A 382 8.43 25.76 -17.35
N LEU A 383 8.66 25.88 -18.67
CA LEU A 383 9.54 24.95 -19.39
C LEU A 383 10.95 24.83 -18.76
N PRO A 384 11.63 25.93 -18.36
CA PRO A 384 12.92 25.83 -17.68
C PRO A 384 12.83 25.14 -16.32
N VAL A 385 11.75 25.39 -15.56
CA VAL A 385 11.53 24.77 -14.25
C VAL A 385 11.30 23.27 -14.41
N MET A 386 10.44 22.88 -15.34
CA MET A 386 10.18 21.49 -15.68
C MET A 386 11.47 20.76 -16.06
N LEU A 387 12.26 21.30 -16.99
CA LEU A 387 13.48 20.64 -17.47
C LEU A 387 14.53 20.49 -16.35
N VAL A 388 14.72 21.53 -15.54
CA VAL A 388 15.68 21.49 -14.41
C VAL A 388 15.20 20.49 -13.35
N THR A 389 13.95 20.59 -12.93
CA THR A 389 13.36 19.72 -11.90
C THR A 389 13.36 18.27 -12.34
N LEU A 390 12.85 17.96 -13.53
CA LEU A 390 12.87 16.60 -14.07
C LEU A 390 14.31 16.10 -14.22
N GLY A 391 15.22 16.92 -14.76
CA GLY A 391 16.63 16.57 -14.88
C GLY A 391 17.27 16.16 -13.54
N VAL A 392 17.02 16.94 -12.49
CA VAL A 392 17.50 16.64 -11.12
C VAL A 392 16.86 15.38 -10.56
N LEU A 393 15.54 15.23 -10.67
CA LEU A 393 14.81 14.08 -10.12
C LEU A 393 15.13 12.77 -10.86
N PHE A 394 15.26 12.82 -12.19
CA PHE A 394 15.72 11.68 -12.99
C PHE A 394 17.17 11.32 -12.65
N ALA A 395 18.06 12.30 -12.51
CA ALA A 395 19.45 12.04 -12.12
C ALA A 395 19.52 11.39 -10.73
N ALA A 396 18.78 11.91 -9.74
CA ALA A 396 18.71 11.33 -8.40
C ALA A 396 18.20 9.89 -8.42
N SER A 397 17.09 9.64 -9.15
CA SER A 397 16.51 8.31 -9.35
C SER A 397 17.53 7.33 -9.94
N MET A 398 18.23 7.75 -11.01
CA MET A 398 19.24 6.92 -11.68
C MET A 398 20.47 6.66 -10.80
N ILE A 399 20.99 7.68 -10.11
CA ILE A 399 22.15 7.55 -9.23
C ILE A 399 21.85 6.56 -8.09
N ILE A 400 20.70 6.70 -7.43
CA ILE A 400 20.29 5.83 -6.32
C ILE A 400 20.04 4.40 -6.83
N GLY A 401 19.30 4.25 -7.92
CA GLY A 401 18.95 2.96 -8.48
C GLY A 401 20.15 2.16 -8.99
N LEU A 402 21.06 2.81 -9.71
CA LEU A 402 22.30 2.19 -10.20
C LEU A 402 23.24 1.83 -9.05
N ALA A 403 23.32 2.65 -7.99
CA ALA A 403 24.16 2.38 -6.83
C ALA A 403 23.63 1.23 -5.94
N TRP A 404 22.34 0.87 -6.05
CA TRP A 404 21.73 -0.20 -5.26
C TRP A 404 21.91 -1.60 -5.87
N LYS A 405 21.24 -1.88 -7.00
CA LYS A 405 21.27 -3.16 -7.73
C LYS A 405 21.13 -2.90 -9.21
N TRP A 406 22.19 -2.41 -9.84
CA TRP A 406 22.16 -1.85 -11.20
C TRP A 406 21.45 -2.74 -12.24
N HIS A 407 21.69 -4.05 -12.26
CA HIS A 407 21.01 -4.97 -13.19
C HIS A 407 19.49 -5.00 -12.98
N ALA A 408 19.04 -5.09 -11.73
CA ALA A 408 17.62 -5.12 -11.43
C ALA A 408 16.97 -3.76 -11.67
N TRP A 409 17.69 -2.69 -11.33
CA TRP A 409 17.26 -1.32 -11.56
C TRP A 409 17.05 -1.01 -13.04
N VAL A 410 18.02 -1.31 -13.89
CA VAL A 410 17.93 -1.06 -15.35
C VAL A 410 16.72 -1.78 -15.95
N VAL A 411 16.44 -3.01 -15.54
CA VAL A 411 15.25 -3.75 -15.99
C VAL A 411 13.97 -3.10 -15.48
N CYS A 412 13.87 -2.75 -14.20
CA CYS A 412 12.69 -2.06 -13.65
C CYS A 412 12.45 -0.72 -14.37
N TRP A 413 13.51 0.06 -14.55
CA TRP A 413 13.48 1.36 -15.23
C TRP A 413 13.06 1.22 -16.68
N ALA A 414 13.63 0.26 -17.42
CA ALA A 414 13.28 0.02 -18.81
C ALA A 414 11.83 -0.46 -18.98
N LEU A 415 11.36 -1.34 -18.10
CA LEU A 415 9.96 -1.78 -18.11
C LEU A 415 9.01 -0.63 -17.81
N PHE A 416 9.32 0.16 -16.77
CA PHE A 416 8.45 1.25 -16.34
C PHE A 416 8.43 2.39 -17.36
N TYR A 417 9.58 2.96 -17.68
CA TYR A 417 9.67 4.08 -18.62
C TYR A 417 9.40 3.67 -20.05
N GLY A 418 9.68 2.42 -20.44
CA GLY A 418 9.26 1.89 -21.74
C GLY A 418 7.75 1.98 -21.91
N ILE A 419 6.98 1.51 -20.93
CA ILE A 419 5.50 1.62 -20.95
C ILE A 419 5.06 3.08 -20.89
N VAL A 420 5.61 3.89 -19.97
CA VAL A 420 5.26 5.31 -19.83
C VAL A 420 5.47 6.09 -21.12
N ILE A 421 6.65 5.96 -21.72
CA ILE A 421 7.01 6.67 -22.96
C ILE A 421 6.12 6.18 -24.09
N THR A 422 5.97 4.87 -24.29
CA THR A 422 5.14 4.33 -25.37
C THR A 422 3.69 4.77 -25.25
N MET A 423 3.10 4.73 -24.05
CA MET A 423 1.69 5.08 -23.86
C MET A 423 1.46 6.58 -24.01
N PHE A 424 2.22 7.44 -23.32
CA PHE A 424 1.98 8.88 -23.40
C PHE A 424 2.27 9.45 -24.79
N THR A 425 3.24 8.90 -25.53
CA THR A 425 3.55 9.37 -26.89
C THR A 425 2.60 8.83 -27.96
N GLY A 426 1.58 8.05 -27.58
CA GLY A 426 0.67 7.38 -28.52
C GLY A 426 1.40 6.43 -29.45
N PHE A 427 2.29 5.60 -28.91
CA PHE A 427 3.18 4.73 -29.68
C PHE A 427 4.11 5.53 -30.61
N PHE A 428 4.71 6.59 -30.06
CA PHE A 428 5.70 7.47 -30.69
C PHE A 428 5.14 8.36 -31.82
N THR A 429 3.82 8.53 -31.92
CA THR A 429 3.19 9.41 -32.90
C THR A 429 3.26 10.89 -32.51
N ASP A 430 3.16 11.21 -31.21
CA ASP A 430 3.38 12.56 -30.68
C ASP A 430 4.35 12.55 -29.50
N LYS A 431 5.53 13.13 -29.72
CA LYS A 431 6.57 13.19 -28.68
C LYS A 431 6.26 14.25 -27.61
N GLY A 432 5.43 15.25 -27.92
CA GLY A 432 5.10 16.34 -27.00
C GLY A 432 4.27 15.86 -25.81
N SER A 433 3.31 14.97 -26.06
CA SER A 433 2.40 14.39 -25.08
C SER A 433 3.07 13.72 -23.87
N MET A 434 4.31 13.26 -24.01
CA MET A 434 5.09 12.71 -22.89
C MET A 434 5.25 13.75 -21.77
N TRP A 435 5.55 14.99 -22.12
CA TRP A 435 5.76 16.06 -21.13
C TRP A 435 4.44 16.52 -20.53
N THR A 436 3.38 16.61 -21.34
CA THR A 436 2.02 16.91 -20.85
C THR A 436 1.52 15.85 -19.86
N GLY A 437 1.84 14.57 -20.11
CA GLY A 437 1.48 13.46 -19.23
C GLY A 437 2.26 13.45 -17.91
N ILE A 438 3.60 13.57 -17.97
CA ILE A 438 4.46 13.50 -16.77
C ILE A 438 4.35 14.76 -15.91
N TRP A 439 4.25 15.95 -16.53
CA TRP A 439 4.23 17.23 -15.83
C TRP A 439 2.84 17.83 -15.78
N GLY A 440 2.27 18.14 -16.94
CA GLY A 440 1.10 19.01 -17.03
C GLY A 440 -0.16 18.45 -16.38
N THR A 441 -0.38 17.12 -16.42
CA THR A 441 -1.57 16.49 -15.85
C THR A 441 -1.60 16.65 -14.32
N LEU A 442 -0.50 16.35 -13.63
CA LEU A 442 -0.42 16.55 -12.18
C LEU A 442 -0.39 18.03 -11.82
N ASP A 443 0.28 18.89 -12.58
CA ASP A 443 0.24 20.33 -12.34
C ASP A 443 -1.22 20.81 -12.34
N TYR A 444 -1.96 20.58 -13.43
CA TYR A 444 -3.36 20.97 -13.59
C TYR A 444 -4.23 20.47 -12.43
N TRP A 445 -4.23 19.15 -12.16
CA TRP A 445 -5.05 18.54 -11.12
C TRP A 445 -4.55 18.79 -9.70
N SER A 446 -3.40 19.44 -9.51
CA SER A 446 -2.97 19.89 -8.18
C SER A 446 -3.37 21.35 -7.88
N ARG A 447 -3.90 22.07 -8.88
CA ARG A 447 -4.30 23.47 -8.70
C ARG A 447 -5.63 23.55 -7.94
N PRO A 448 -5.76 24.50 -7.00
CA PRO A 448 -6.98 24.68 -6.23
C PRO A 448 -8.23 24.95 -7.07
N ASP A 449 -8.12 25.77 -8.11
CA ASP A 449 -9.20 26.18 -9.03
C ASP A 449 -9.74 25.00 -9.87
N ALA A 450 -8.90 24.03 -10.21
CA ALA A 450 -9.31 22.81 -10.90
C ALA A 450 -10.11 21.84 -10.01
N ASN A 451 -9.98 21.95 -8.67
CA ASN A 451 -10.54 21.00 -7.69
C ASN A 451 -11.60 21.62 -6.77
N VAL A 452 -12.09 22.83 -7.04
CA VAL A 452 -13.14 23.43 -6.20
C VAL A 452 -14.43 22.66 -6.39
N ILE A 453 -14.69 21.71 -5.48
CA ILE A 453 -15.99 21.08 -5.35
C ILE A 453 -16.87 22.05 -4.54
N ASP A 454 -17.80 22.72 -5.22
CA ASP A 454 -18.91 23.44 -4.58
C ASP A 454 -19.86 22.42 -3.92
N GLY A 455 -19.47 21.89 -2.78
CA GLY A 455 -20.21 20.85 -2.08
C GLY A 455 -20.00 20.90 -0.56
N PRO A 456 -20.97 20.42 0.22
CA PRO A 456 -20.83 20.39 1.66
C PRO A 456 -19.66 19.48 2.06
N PRO A 457 -18.89 19.85 3.09
CA PRO A 457 -17.71 19.09 3.48
C PRO A 457 -18.00 17.61 3.82
N TYR A 458 -19.19 17.30 4.33
CA TYR A 458 -19.56 15.93 4.69
C TYR A 458 -20.01 15.06 3.49
N PHE A 459 -19.94 15.55 2.25
CA PHE A 459 -20.40 14.85 1.05
C PHE A 459 -19.85 13.41 0.94
N TYR A 460 -18.54 13.24 1.09
CA TYR A 460 -17.89 11.92 1.03
C TYR A 460 -18.20 11.03 2.25
N ALA A 461 -18.45 11.64 3.41
CA ALA A 461 -18.83 10.95 4.64
C ALA A 461 -20.22 10.29 4.52
N MET A 462 -21.12 10.88 3.73
CA MET A 462 -22.45 10.34 3.46
C MET A 462 -22.44 9.30 2.34
N ILE A 463 -21.62 9.48 1.31
CA ILE A 463 -21.55 8.58 0.15
C ILE A 463 -20.94 7.23 0.54
N LEU A 464 -19.82 7.21 1.26
CA LEU A 464 -19.09 5.97 1.50
C LEU A 464 -19.93 4.88 2.20
N PRO A 465 -20.67 5.17 3.31
CA PRO A 465 -21.54 4.17 3.94
C PRO A 465 -22.76 3.80 3.09
N ALA A 466 -23.27 4.74 2.28
CA ALA A 466 -24.45 4.52 1.45
C ALA A 466 -24.18 3.53 0.30
N TYR A 467 -22.97 3.57 -0.29
CA TYR A 467 -22.62 2.71 -1.41
C TYR A 467 -21.88 1.41 -1.00
N GLU A 468 -21.26 1.35 0.18
CA GLU A 468 -20.43 0.21 0.61
C GLU A 468 -20.92 -0.49 1.89
N LEU A 469 -22.22 -0.40 2.21
CA LEU A 469 -22.78 -0.91 3.47
C LEU A 469 -22.40 -2.36 3.80
N VAL A 470 -22.45 -3.27 2.82
CA VAL A 470 -22.17 -4.70 3.04
C VAL A 470 -20.67 -4.98 3.25
N PRO A 471 -19.75 -4.51 2.37
CA PRO A 471 -18.31 -4.62 2.64
C PRO A 471 -17.89 -3.94 3.94
N ILE A 472 -18.44 -2.76 4.25
CA ILE A 472 -18.18 -2.06 5.50
C ILE A 472 -18.66 -2.89 6.69
N ALA A 473 -19.89 -3.42 6.69
CA ALA A 473 -20.41 -4.21 7.81
C ALA A 473 -19.56 -5.46 8.08
N ILE A 474 -19.13 -6.17 7.03
CA ILE A 474 -18.26 -7.35 7.14
C ILE A 474 -16.86 -6.94 7.62
N ALA A 475 -16.31 -5.84 7.11
CA ALA A 475 -15.03 -5.30 7.56
C ALA A 475 -15.11 -4.88 9.04
N THR A 476 -16.17 -4.19 9.47
CA THR A 476 -16.40 -3.81 10.86
C THR A 476 -16.53 -5.03 11.77
N LEU A 477 -17.25 -6.07 11.33
CA LEU A 477 -17.33 -7.34 12.07
C LEU A 477 -15.95 -8.01 12.16
N GLY A 478 -15.20 -8.04 11.05
CA GLY A 478 -13.84 -8.57 11.01
C GLY A 478 -12.90 -7.83 11.97
N VAL A 479 -12.97 -6.50 11.97
CA VAL A 479 -12.22 -5.61 12.86
C VAL A 479 -12.62 -5.83 14.32
N ALA A 480 -13.91 -5.94 14.62
CA ALA A 480 -14.41 -6.25 15.96
C ALA A 480 -13.95 -7.64 16.43
N MET A 481 -14.01 -8.64 15.57
CA MET A 481 -13.48 -9.98 15.86
C MET A 481 -11.97 -9.94 16.08
N LEU A 482 -11.23 -9.15 15.31
CA LEU A 482 -9.78 -8.98 15.48
C LEU A 482 -9.44 -8.29 16.81
N ALA A 483 -10.26 -7.33 17.24
CA ALA A 483 -10.11 -6.68 18.53
C ALA A 483 -10.46 -7.61 19.70
N VAL A 484 -11.53 -8.39 19.58
CA VAL A 484 -12.01 -9.32 20.63
C VAL A 484 -11.06 -10.51 20.78
N ARG A 485 -10.73 -11.18 19.67
CA ARG A 485 -9.91 -12.41 19.66
C ARG A 485 -8.41 -12.15 19.56
N GLY A 486 -8.00 -10.98 19.09
CA GLY A 486 -6.60 -10.62 18.95
C GLY A 486 -5.98 -10.15 20.27
N GLY A 487 -4.64 -10.21 20.32
CA GLY A 487 -3.88 -9.64 21.42
C GLY A 487 -3.98 -8.10 21.46
N TRP A 488 -3.42 -7.48 22.50
CA TRP A 488 -3.42 -6.02 22.70
C TRP A 488 -2.92 -5.23 21.47
N ARG A 489 -1.99 -5.80 20.69
CA ARG A 489 -1.47 -5.21 19.44
C ARG A 489 -2.55 -5.05 18.38
N ASN A 490 -3.37 -6.09 18.18
CA ASN A 490 -4.47 -6.06 17.22
C ASN A 490 -5.50 -5.01 17.63
N ARG A 491 -5.78 -4.87 18.93
CA ARG A 491 -6.68 -3.85 19.46
C ARG A 491 -6.19 -2.43 19.19
N ILE A 492 -4.88 -2.18 19.32
CA ILE A 492 -4.28 -0.88 18.99
C ILE A 492 -4.35 -0.60 17.49
N VAL A 493 -3.99 -1.57 16.64
CA VAL A 493 -4.08 -1.41 15.18
C VAL A 493 -5.53 -1.16 14.75
N THR A 494 -6.48 -1.90 15.32
CA THR A 494 -7.90 -1.68 15.14
C THR A 494 -8.32 -0.29 15.58
N ALA A 495 -7.93 0.17 16.77
CA ALA A 495 -8.28 1.49 17.27
C ALA A 495 -7.71 2.60 16.38
N ILE A 496 -6.45 2.50 15.97
CA ILE A 496 -5.82 3.44 15.03
C ILE A 496 -6.55 3.43 13.68
N GLY A 497 -6.89 2.24 13.16
CA GLY A 497 -7.64 2.10 11.91
C GLY A 497 -9.03 2.73 11.99
N CYS A 498 -9.76 2.50 13.09
CA CYS A 498 -11.07 3.12 13.32
C CYS A 498 -10.97 4.63 13.49
N VAL A 499 -9.96 5.15 14.20
CA VAL A 499 -9.72 6.58 14.36
C VAL A 499 -9.30 7.22 13.04
N ALA A 500 -8.47 6.55 12.23
CA ALA A 500 -8.09 7.03 10.91
C ALA A 500 -9.30 7.06 9.97
N LEU A 501 -10.14 6.02 9.98
CA LEU A 501 -11.37 5.97 9.19
C LEU A 501 -12.38 7.04 9.65
N ALA A 502 -12.60 7.17 10.96
CA ALA A 502 -13.41 8.24 11.52
C ALA A 502 -12.83 9.62 11.20
N GLY A 503 -11.50 9.74 11.19
CA GLY A 503 -10.77 10.92 10.75
C GLY A 503 -11.02 11.23 9.28
N VAL A 504 -10.99 10.26 8.37
CA VAL A 504 -11.32 10.47 6.94
C VAL A 504 -12.79 10.85 6.74
N ILE A 505 -13.69 10.23 7.51
CA ILE A 505 -15.13 10.51 7.47
C ILE A 505 -15.46 11.88 8.07
N ALA A 506 -14.79 12.29 9.16
CA ALA A 506 -15.05 13.54 9.87
C ALA A 506 -14.19 14.71 9.39
N ALA A 507 -12.98 14.46 8.88
CA ALA A 507 -12.03 15.49 8.45
C ALA A 507 -12.63 16.51 7.49
N PRO A 508 -13.47 16.13 6.52
CA PRO A 508 -13.96 17.16 5.63
C PRO A 508 -14.97 18.04 6.38
N ALA A 509 -15.76 17.54 7.35
CA ALA A 509 -16.72 18.33 8.16
C ALA A 509 -16.12 19.47 9.02
N TRP A 510 -14.81 19.46 9.31
CA TRP A 510 -14.17 20.43 10.22
C TRP A 510 -13.15 21.34 9.55
N LEU A 511 -12.88 21.17 8.26
CA LEU A 511 -11.81 21.86 7.56
C LEU A 511 -12.41 22.64 6.39
N SER A 512 -12.44 23.97 6.51
CA SER A 512 -12.91 24.82 5.42
C SER A 512 -12.02 24.64 4.18
N PRO A 513 -12.60 24.70 2.96
CA PRO A 513 -11.85 24.49 1.71
C PRO A 513 -10.65 25.44 1.54
N VAL A 514 -10.71 26.64 2.16
CA VAL A 514 -9.71 27.70 1.99
C VAL A 514 -8.48 27.54 2.89
N ALA A 515 -8.61 26.91 4.06
CA ALA A 515 -7.52 26.81 5.04
C ALA A 515 -6.57 25.62 4.78
N GLN A 516 -7.07 24.55 4.13
CA GLN A 516 -6.34 23.30 3.92
C GLN A 516 -5.20 23.39 2.91
N HIS A 517 -5.37 24.15 1.82
CA HIS A 517 -4.38 24.12 0.74
C HIS A 517 -3.02 24.69 1.16
N ARG A 518 -2.96 25.70 2.04
CA ARG A 518 -1.67 26.27 2.48
C ARG A 518 -0.96 25.43 3.55
N THR A 519 -1.70 24.75 4.44
CA THR A 519 -1.10 24.04 5.57
C THR A 519 -0.75 22.59 5.26
N LEU A 520 -1.53 21.89 4.42
CA LEU A 520 -1.22 20.50 4.02
C LEU A 520 -0.05 20.45 3.02
N LEU A 521 0.06 21.40 2.09
CA LEU A 521 1.22 21.49 1.20
C LEU A 521 2.51 21.83 1.95
N ALA A 522 2.43 22.65 3.01
CA ALA A 522 3.58 22.95 3.89
C ALA A 522 4.00 21.79 4.81
N LEU A 523 3.20 20.72 4.90
CA LEU A 523 3.50 19.51 5.67
C LEU A 523 3.98 18.34 4.78
N VAL A 524 3.77 18.43 3.47
CA VAL A 524 4.16 17.42 2.47
C VAL A 524 5.47 17.79 1.77
N VAL A 525 5.80 19.08 1.70
CA VAL A 525 7.15 19.61 1.40
C VAL A 525 7.97 19.64 2.68
#